data_AF-A0A182KBT1-F1
#
_entry.id   AF-A0A182KBT1-F1
#
_cell.length_a   1.000
_cell.length_b   1.000
_cell.length_c   1.000
_cell.angle_alpha   90.00
_cell.angle_beta   90.00
_cell.angle_gamma   90.00
#
_symmetry.space_group_name_H-M   'P 1'
#
loop_
_entity.id
_entity.type
_entity.pdbx_description
1 polymer ?
#
loop_
_entity_poly.entity_id
_entity_poly.type
_entity_poly.pdbx_seq_one_letter_code
_entity_poly.pdbx_strand_id
1 'polypeptide(L)'
;MTAHHTNTLQCAVCAGSGVRSFDGGQRQWFVMEIYDLQTHALLANVSSKLPIFTVNGLDAGLLLKIVIYATNMRGRSEPILLQAYTLKAAEKQTARTGVASQ
;
A
#
# COMPACT_ATOMS: atom_id res chain seq x y z
N MET A 1 -10.13 -10.95 -23.45
CA MET A 1 -10.37 -10.86 -22.00
C MET A 1 -9.06 -10.48 -21.32
N THR A 2 -8.73 -9.18 -21.28
CA THR A 2 -7.60 -8.66 -20.52
C THR A 2 -8.09 -8.37 -19.10
N ALA A 3 -7.76 -9.25 -18.16
CA ALA A 3 -7.94 -8.94 -16.74
C ALA A 3 -6.87 -7.92 -16.35
N HIS A 4 -7.21 -6.63 -16.41
CA HIS A 4 -6.45 -5.61 -15.70
C HIS A 4 -6.71 -5.82 -14.20
N HIS A 5 -6.04 -6.81 -13.61
CA HIS A 5 -5.92 -6.90 -12.16
C HIS A 5 -5.03 -5.73 -11.72
N THR A 6 -5.64 -4.60 -11.39
CA THR A 6 -4.92 -3.50 -10.74
C THR A 6 -4.57 -3.97 -9.33
N ASN A 7 -3.27 -4.15 -9.06
CA ASN A 7 -2.76 -4.32 -7.71
C ASN A 7 -2.97 -3.00 -6.95
N THR A 8 -4.16 -2.88 -6.37
CA THR A 8 -4.60 -1.72 -5.62
C THR A 8 -4.46 -2.00 -4.13
N LEU A 9 -3.73 -1.14 -3.42
CA LEU A 9 -3.73 -1.12 -1.95
C LEU A 9 -4.58 0.04 -1.48
N GLN A 10 -5.61 -0.27 -0.69
CA GLN A 10 -6.41 0.71 0.01
C GLN A 10 -6.13 0.62 1.52
N CYS A 11 -5.67 1.71 2.11
CA CYS A 11 -5.46 1.79 3.56
C CYS A 11 -6.26 2.96 4.11
N ALA A 12 -7.14 2.67 5.06
CA ALA A 12 -7.74 3.68 5.93
C ALA A 12 -7.11 3.52 7.30
N VAL A 13 -6.37 4.51 7.75
CA VAL A 13 -5.87 4.51 9.13
C VAL A 13 -7.02 5.01 9.99
N CYS A 14 -7.54 4.13 10.87
CA CYS A 14 -8.40 4.54 11.97
C CYS A 14 -7.59 5.51 12.83
N ALA A 15 -7.70 6.81 12.54
CA ALA A 15 -7.11 7.86 13.33
C ALA A 15 -7.82 7.84 14.68
N GLY A 16 -7.35 6.99 15.60
CA GLY A 16 -7.82 6.94 16.97
C GLY A 16 -7.78 8.35 17.54
N SER A 17 -8.97 8.88 17.83
CA SER A 17 -9.25 10.08 18.62
C SER A 17 -8.09 11.08 18.78
N GLY A 18 -7.67 11.78 17.73
CA GLY A 18 -6.50 12.66 17.93
C GLY A 18 -6.02 13.60 16.85
N VAL A 19 -6.56 13.58 15.63
CA VAL A 19 -6.13 14.53 14.56
C VAL A 19 -6.46 16.00 14.92
N ARG A 20 -7.26 16.23 15.96
CA ARG A 20 -7.60 17.56 16.46
C ARG A 20 -6.85 17.96 17.75
N SER A 21 -6.00 17.10 18.32
CA SER A 21 -5.57 17.28 19.72
C SER A 21 -4.05 17.33 19.97
N PHE A 22 -3.17 17.27 18.96
CA PHE A 22 -1.71 17.19 19.22
C PHE A 22 -0.93 18.50 19.00
N ASP A 23 -1.54 19.53 18.42
CA ASP A 23 -0.78 20.67 17.88
C ASP A 23 -1.57 21.99 17.75
N GLY A 24 -2.78 22.09 18.34
CA GLY A 24 -3.52 23.35 18.41
C GLY A 24 -4.18 23.80 17.10
N GLY A 25 -4.51 22.86 16.20
CA GLY A 25 -5.26 23.15 14.96
C GLY A 25 -4.40 23.43 13.73
N GLN A 26 -3.12 23.04 13.73
CA GLN A 26 -2.29 23.17 12.54
C GLN A 26 -2.75 22.21 11.43
N ARG A 27 -2.60 22.67 10.17
CA ARG A 27 -2.90 21.83 9.02
C ARG A 27 -1.84 20.75 8.91
N GLN A 28 -2.25 19.50 9.06
CA GLN A 28 -1.40 18.33 8.85
C GLN A 28 -1.76 17.61 7.55
N TRP A 29 -0.78 16.94 6.98
CA TRP A 29 -0.93 15.99 5.87
C TRP A 29 -0.51 14.61 6.33
N PHE A 30 -1.01 13.59 5.68
CA PHE A 30 -0.63 12.20 5.92
C PHE A 30 0.21 11.73 4.74
N VAL A 31 1.27 11.00 5.02
CA VAL A 31 2.17 10.45 4.01
C VAL A 31 2.16 8.94 4.16
N MET A 32 2.09 8.25 3.02
CA MET A 32 2.30 6.81 2.89
C MET A 32 3.52 6.58 2.00
N GLU A 33 4.46 5.81 2.50
CA GLU A 33 5.60 5.30 1.75
C GLU A 33 5.48 3.78 1.65
N ILE A 34 5.65 3.23 0.45
CA ILE A 34 5.63 1.80 0.19
C ILE A 34 7.01 1.40 -0.30
N TYR A 35 7.62 0.45 0.39
CA TYR A 35 8.91 -0.13 0.04
C TYR A 35 8.73 -1.60 -0.30
N ASP A 36 9.50 -2.08 -1.27
CA ASP A 36 9.75 -3.52 -1.40
C ASP A 36 10.58 -3.98 -0.19
N LEU A 37 10.10 -4.99 0.53
CA LEU A 37 10.78 -5.51 1.72
C LEU A 37 12.07 -6.26 1.36
N GLN A 38 12.19 -6.81 0.16
CA GLN A 38 13.37 -7.54 -0.28
C GLN A 38 14.48 -6.60 -0.75
N THR A 39 14.15 -5.65 -1.62
CA THR A 39 15.14 -4.75 -2.23
C THR A 39 15.33 -3.44 -1.47
N HIS A 40 14.43 -3.13 -0.53
CA HIS A 40 14.33 -1.83 0.15
C HIS A 40 14.07 -0.64 -0.79
N ALA A 41 13.67 -0.89 -2.05
CA ALA A 41 13.35 0.16 -3.01
C ALA A 41 12.04 0.87 -2.64
N LEU A 42 12.01 2.20 -2.74
CA LEU A 42 10.79 2.99 -2.60
C LEU A 42 9.95 2.84 -3.87
N LEU A 43 8.78 2.21 -3.74
CA LEU A 43 7.87 1.94 -4.84
C LEU A 43 6.82 3.05 -5.01
N ALA A 44 6.37 3.64 -3.90
CA ALA A 44 5.41 4.73 -3.92
C ALA A 44 5.59 5.66 -2.71
N ASN A 45 5.42 6.96 -2.94
CA ASN A 45 5.29 7.99 -1.92
C ASN A 45 4.06 8.83 -2.24
N VAL A 46 3.06 8.80 -1.36
CA VAL A 46 1.77 9.45 -1.57
C VAL A 46 1.41 10.27 -0.35
N SER A 47 1.04 11.53 -0.56
CA SER A 47 0.52 12.40 0.49
C SER A 47 -0.97 12.68 0.32
N SER A 48 -1.71 12.78 1.42
CA SER A 48 -3.15 13.09 1.44
C SER A 48 -3.53 14.00 2.61
N LYS A 49 -4.58 14.79 2.46
CA LYS A 49 -5.16 15.59 3.56
C LYS A 49 -5.99 14.74 4.53
N LEU A 50 -6.41 13.56 4.09
CA LEU A 50 -7.14 12.58 4.89
C LEU A 50 -6.29 11.32 5.02
N PRO A 51 -6.41 10.54 6.11
CA PRO A 51 -5.63 9.32 6.34
C PRO A 51 -6.19 8.13 5.53
N ILE A 52 -6.51 8.38 4.26
CA ILE A 52 -7.07 7.41 3.30
C ILE A 52 -6.18 7.45 2.07
N PHE A 53 -5.66 6.28 1.70
CA PHE A 53 -4.72 6.12 0.60
C PHE A 53 -5.18 5.03 -0.36
N THR A 54 -4.96 5.27 -1.64
CA THR A 54 -5.13 4.29 -2.72
C THR A 54 -3.88 4.33 -3.59
N VAL A 55 -3.17 3.22 -3.69
CA VAL A 55 -1.99 3.08 -4.57
C VAL A 55 -2.27 1.97 -5.57
N ASN A 56 -2.07 2.27 -6.86
CA ASN A 56 -2.30 1.37 -7.98
C ASN A 56 -0.99 1.14 -8.74
N GLY A 57 -0.93 0.08 -9.55
CA GLY A 57 0.19 -0.16 -10.45
C GLY A 57 1.43 -0.71 -9.77
N LEU A 58 1.27 -1.32 -8.59
CA LEU A 58 2.35 -2.07 -7.95
C LEU A 58 2.56 -3.41 -8.67
N ASP A 59 3.82 -3.83 -8.82
CA ASP A 59 4.11 -5.13 -9.40
C ASP A 59 3.52 -6.27 -8.57
N ALA A 60 3.19 -7.36 -9.24
CA ALA A 60 2.62 -8.56 -8.63
C ALA A 60 3.68 -9.36 -7.85
N GLY A 61 3.26 -10.03 -6.77
CA GLY A 61 4.13 -10.92 -6.01
C GLY A 61 5.18 -10.25 -5.13
N LEU A 62 5.02 -8.97 -4.81
CA LEU A 62 5.91 -8.22 -3.93
C LEU A 62 5.52 -8.40 -2.46
N LEU A 63 6.54 -8.48 -1.59
CA LEU A 63 6.38 -8.31 -0.16
C LEU A 63 6.72 -6.86 0.19
N LEU A 64 5.81 -6.18 0.87
CA LEU A 64 5.86 -4.72 1.03
C LEU A 64 6.00 -4.33 2.50
N LYS A 65 6.82 -3.31 2.74
CA LYS A 65 6.81 -2.50 3.97
C LYS A 65 6.10 -1.19 3.67
N ILE A 66 5.06 -0.90 4.44
CA ILE A 66 4.30 0.35 4.31
C ILE A 66 4.56 1.18 5.57
N VAL A 67 4.96 2.44 5.38
CA VAL A 67 5.23 3.40 6.44
C VAL A 67 4.23 4.53 6.30
N ILE A 68 3.46 4.83 7.34
CA ILE A 68 2.44 5.88 7.32
C ILE A 68 2.69 6.84 8.49
N TYR A 69 2.72 8.14 8.23
CA TYR A 69 2.89 9.16 9.26
C TYR A 69 2.14 10.44 8.94
N ALA A 70 1.81 11.23 9.96
CA ALA A 70 1.34 12.60 9.79
C ALA A 70 2.54 13.56 9.75
N THR A 71 2.42 14.66 9.02
CA THR A 71 3.41 15.74 8.99
C THR A 71 2.75 17.11 8.98
N ASN A 72 3.37 18.06 9.69
CA ASN A 72 3.00 19.47 9.71
C ASN A 72 4.30 20.31 9.77
N MET A 73 4.19 21.64 9.93
CA MET A 73 5.38 22.51 10.01
C MET A 73 6.27 22.26 11.25
N ARG A 74 5.80 21.50 12.25
CA ARG A 74 6.58 21.13 13.44
C ARG A 74 7.36 19.83 13.26
N GLY A 75 7.01 19.01 12.26
CA GLY A 75 7.71 17.76 11.99
C GLY A 75 6.79 16.62 11.57
N ARG A 76 7.19 15.41 11.93
CA ARG A 76 6.50 14.15 11.60
C ARG A 76 6.04 13.46 12.88
N SER A 77 4.91 12.76 12.82
CA SER A 77 4.49 11.87 13.90
C SER A 77 5.35 10.61 13.94
N GLU A 78 5.23 9.84 15.02
CA GLU A 78 5.65 8.44 15.01
C GLU A 78 4.95 7.68 13.86
N PRO A 79 5.68 6.84 13.11
CA PRO A 79 5.12 6.14 11.97
C PRO A 79 4.38 4.86 12.39
N ILE A 80 3.31 4.57 11.67
CA ILE A 80 2.68 3.25 11.66
C ILE A 80 3.37 2.41 10.59
N LEU A 81 3.77 1.19 10.98
CA LEU A 81 4.40 0.22 10.09
C LEU A 81 3.43 -0.92 9.80
N LEU A 82 3.17 -1.17 8.52
CA LEU A 82 2.37 -2.29 8.06
C LEU A 82 3.20 -3.15 7.09
N GLN A 83 2.87 -4.43 7.03
CA GLN A 83 3.37 -5.34 6.01
C GLN A 83 2.20 -5.85 5.17
N ALA A 84 2.40 -5.92 3.86
CA ALA A 84 1.40 -6.40 2.91
C ALA A 84 2.08 -7.19 1.79
N TYR A 85 1.31 -7.91 1.01
CA TYR A 85 1.80 -8.56 -0.20
C TYR A 85 0.90 -8.22 -1.38
N THR A 86 1.49 -8.00 -2.56
CA THR A 86 0.70 -7.94 -3.79
C THR A 86 0.43 -9.35 -4.28
N LEU A 87 -0.74 -9.59 -4.84
CA LEU A 87 -1.09 -10.88 -5.39
C LEU A 87 -0.11 -11.23 -6.51
N LYS A 88 0.35 -12.47 -6.55
CA LYS A 88 0.95 -13.00 -7.78
C LYS A 88 -0.17 -13.09 -8.81
N ALA A 89 0.09 -12.65 -10.04
CA ALA A 89 -0.81 -12.99 -11.13
C ALA A 89 -0.97 -14.51 -11.08
N ALA A 90 -2.21 -15.01 -11.02
CA ALA A 90 -2.43 -16.43 -11.14
C ALA A 90 -1.89 -16.83 -12.52
N GLU A 91 -0.68 -17.38 -12.56
CA GLU A 91 -0.19 -18.07 -13.74
C GLU A 91 -1.23 -19.13 -14.01
N LYS A 92 -1.97 -18.98 -15.12
CA LYS A 92 -2.95 -19.95 -15.57
C LYS A 92 -2.24 -21.30 -15.63
N GLN A 93 -2.40 -22.12 -14.59
CA GLN A 93 -2.13 -23.54 -14.65
C GLN A 93 -3.25 -24.11 -15.50
N THR A 94 -3.12 -23.97 -16.82
CA THR A 94 -3.87 -24.78 -17.75
C THR A 94 -3.34 -26.18 -17.48
N ALA A 95 -4.06 -26.95 -16.66
CA ALA A 95 -3.96 -28.39 -16.70
C ALA A 95 -4.28 -28.79 -18.14
N ARG A 96 -3.26 -28.86 -18.99
CA ARG A 96 -3.31 -29.64 -20.21
C ARG A 96 -3.37 -31.08 -19.72
N THR A 97 -4.57 -31.54 -19.39
CA THR A 97 -4.86 -32.96 -19.46
C THR A 97 -4.86 -33.31 -20.94
N GLY A 98 -3.65 -33.53 -21.46
CA GLY A 98 -3.46 -34.40 -22.61
C GLY A 98 -3.39 -35.85 -22.15
N VAL A 99 -3.69 -36.74 -23.08
CA VAL A 99 -3.65 -38.21 -23.06
C VAL A 99 -4.92 -38.83 -22.43
N ALA A 100 -5.68 -39.74 -23.06
CA ALA A 100 -5.41 -40.72 -24.14
C ALA A 100 -6.67 -40.87 -25.03
N SER A 101 -6.60 -40.95 -26.36
CA SER A 101 -6.31 -42.14 -27.18
C SER A 101 -7.34 -43.28 -27.02
N GLN A 102 -7.90 -43.66 -28.19
CA GLN A 102 -8.74 -44.82 -28.55
C GLN A 102 -10.25 -44.64 -28.40
#